data_AF-A0A8S2J0L7-F1
#
_entry.id   AF-A0A8S2J0L7-F1
#
_cell.length_a   1.000
_cell.length_b   1.000
_cell.length_c   1.000
_cell.angle_alpha   90.00
_cell.angle_beta   90.00
_cell.angle_gamma   90.00
#
_symmetry.space_group_name_H-M   'P 1'
#
loop_
_entity.id
_entity.type
_entity.pdbx_description
1 polymer ?
#
loop_
_entity_poly.entity_id
_entity_poly.type
_entity_poly.pdbx_seq_one_letter_code
_entity_poly.pdbx_strand_id
1 'polypeptide(L)'
;FTNETSYYLILSLLSLYSLSVACFCKTYYRRPYPFSHKILQCSGVLILYLVQIWPILNNIFYTFILSNNGQAIIKSEEKALVWHLIQITSFILSGLIFVARIPERFCPGSFDLCGQSHHAFHLTIFLTSFTQANAVFEDMHTISWNNVHYNWKKDILLTLIVFILESITVFVWFHISRPTIERRYKVDSKKK
;
A
#
# COMPACT_ATOMS: atom_id res chain seq x y z
N PHE A 1 12.08 14.85 6.59
CA PHE A 1 12.42 13.67 7.41
C PHE A 1 13.92 13.66 7.60
N THR A 2 14.42 14.04 8.77
CA THR A 2 15.86 14.31 8.99
C THR A 2 16.62 13.14 9.65
N ASN A 3 15.93 12.08 10.09
CA ASN A 3 16.54 10.89 10.70
C ASN A 3 15.92 9.61 10.13
N GLU A 4 16.76 8.73 9.59
CA GLU A 4 16.40 7.42 9.03
C GLU A 4 15.66 6.54 10.06
N THR A 5 16.09 6.55 11.32
CA THR A 5 15.44 5.75 12.38
C THR A 5 14.02 6.24 12.66
N SER A 6 13.81 7.56 12.66
CA SER A 6 12.47 8.14 12.82
C SER A 6 11.57 7.82 11.63
N TYR A 7 12.13 7.73 10.42
CA TYR A 7 11.39 7.37 9.22
C TYR A 7 10.88 5.92 9.27
N TYR A 8 11.75 4.96 9.59
CA TYR A 8 11.33 3.56 9.72
C TYR A 8 10.32 3.35 10.85
N LEU A 9 10.50 4.04 12.00
CA LEU A 9 9.53 4.00 13.09
C LEU A 9 8.15 4.48 12.64
N ILE A 10 8.08 5.59 11.89
CA ILE A 10 6.80 6.10 11.35
C ILE A 10 6.16 5.08 10.42
N LEU A 11 6.93 4.46 9.52
CA LEU A 11 6.41 3.42 8.62
C LEU A 11 5.90 2.20 9.40
N SER A 12 6.61 1.76 10.44
CA SER A 12 6.17 0.66 11.32
C SER A 12 4.87 0.99 12.06
N LEU A 13 4.72 2.21 12.55
CA LEU A 13 3.47 2.65 13.21
C LEU A 13 2.31 2.72 12.21
N LEU A 14 2.58 3.18 10.99
CA LEU A 14 1.58 3.24 9.92
C LEU A 14 1.17 1.84 9.43
N SER A 15 2.07 0.86 9.42
CA SER A 15 1.72 -0.53 9.06
C SER A 15 0.78 -1.13 10.11
N LEU A 16 1.07 -0.92 11.41
CA LEU A 16 0.19 -1.31 12.51
C LEU A 16 -1.17 -0.62 12.44
N TYR A 17 -1.20 0.67 12.11
CA TYR A 17 -2.45 1.41 11.89
C TYR A 17 -3.25 0.81 10.73
N SER A 18 -2.61 0.59 9.58
CA SER A 18 -3.24 0.01 8.39
C SER A 18 -3.85 -1.36 8.68
N LEU A 19 -3.10 -2.22 9.39
CA LEU A 19 -3.57 -3.53 9.83
C LEU A 19 -4.76 -3.42 10.79
N SER A 20 -4.68 -2.53 11.78
CA SER A 20 -5.75 -2.30 12.75
C SER A 20 -7.03 -1.85 12.06
N VAL A 21 -6.93 -0.95 11.09
CA VAL A 21 -8.05 -0.50 10.26
C VAL A 21 -8.63 -1.65 9.43
N ALA A 22 -7.80 -2.51 8.84
CA ALA A 22 -8.27 -3.68 8.10
C ALA A 22 -9.01 -4.69 8.99
N CYS A 23 -8.49 -4.94 10.19
CA CYS A 23 -9.13 -5.75 11.23
C CYS A 23 -10.48 -5.15 11.66
N PHE A 24 -10.51 -3.84 11.93
CA PHE A 24 -11.74 -3.13 12.24
C PHE A 24 -12.77 -3.25 11.11
N CYS A 25 -12.37 -2.99 9.88
CA CYS A 25 -13.25 -3.07 8.72
C CYS A 25 -13.93 -4.45 8.58
N LYS A 26 -13.15 -5.54 8.73
CA LYS A 26 -13.66 -6.92 8.65
C LYS A 26 -14.64 -7.30 9.76
N THR A 27 -14.52 -6.68 10.93
CA THR A 27 -15.31 -7.04 12.12
C THR A 27 -16.52 -6.15 12.34
N TYR A 28 -16.40 -4.87 11.98
CA TYR A 28 -17.47 -3.89 12.10
C TYR A 28 -18.49 -4.00 10.97
N TYR A 29 -18.04 -3.97 9.71
CA TYR A 29 -18.94 -3.94 8.56
C TYR A 29 -19.45 -5.34 8.19
N ARG A 30 -20.69 -5.40 7.66
CA ARG A 30 -21.31 -6.64 7.15
C ARG A 30 -21.55 -6.57 5.65
N ARG A 31 -21.64 -7.74 5.02
CA ARG A 31 -22.14 -7.86 3.65
C ARG A 31 -23.65 -7.54 3.62
N PRO A 32 -24.14 -6.83 2.59
CA PRO A 32 -23.38 -6.16 1.54
C PRO A 32 -22.59 -4.96 2.09
N TYR A 33 -21.28 -4.91 1.82
CA TYR A 33 -20.41 -3.88 2.41
C TYR A 33 -20.72 -2.49 1.84
N PRO A 34 -20.90 -1.46 2.69
CA PRO A 34 -21.11 -0.09 2.22
C PRO A 34 -19.83 0.48 1.60
N PHE A 35 -19.96 1.56 0.84
CA PHE A 35 -18.82 2.23 0.20
C PHE A 35 -17.78 2.73 1.22
N SER A 36 -18.22 3.17 2.40
CA SER A 36 -17.34 3.61 3.50
C SER A 36 -16.38 2.53 3.99
N HIS A 37 -16.77 1.26 3.97
CA HIS A 37 -15.88 0.13 4.28
C HIS A 37 -14.66 0.12 3.35
N LYS A 38 -14.90 0.32 2.04
CA LYS A 38 -13.82 0.32 1.05
C LYS A 38 -12.89 1.52 1.22
N ILE A 39 -13.45 2.72 1.39
CA ILE A 39 -12.64 3.93 1.62
C ILE A 39 -11.75 3.74 2.85
N LEU A 40 -12.33 3.32 3.97
CA LEU A 40 -11.60 3.16 5.21
C LEU A 40 -10.51 2.09 5.08
N GLN A 41 -10.81 0.93 4.48
CA GLN A 41 -9.83 -0.12 4.24
C GLN A 41 -8.68 0.36 3.34
N CYS A 42 -8.98 1.10 2.27
CA CYS A 42 -7.97 1.61 1.34
C CYS A 42 -7.13 2.74 1.94
N SER A 43 -7.69 3.55 2.86
CA SER A 43 -6.98 4.69 3.44
C SER A 43 -5.71 4.29 4.20
N GLY A 44 -5.73 3.15 4.91
CA GLY A 44 -4.56 2.67 5.66
C GLY A 44 -3.38 2.38 4.74
N VAL A 45 -3.64 1.66 3.64
CA VAL A 45 -2.63 1.31 2.64
C VAL A 45 -2.17 2.55 1.85
N LEU A 46 -3.10 3.45 1.50
CA LEU A 46 -2.78 4.68 0.78
C LEU A 46 -1.86 5.59 1.57
N ILE A 47 -2.15 5.83 2.87
CA ILE A 47 -1.32 6.68 3.71
C ILE A 47 0.08 6.07 3.88
N LEU A 48 0.15 4.75 4.16
CA LEU A 48 1.42 4.04 4.29
C LEU A 48 2.26 4.19 3.01
N TYR A 49 1.63 3.99 1.85
CA TYR A 49 2.30 4.11 0.56
C TYR A 49 2.81 5.54 0.31
N LEU A 50 1.97 6.57 0.52
CA LEU A 50 2.35 7.97 0.31
C LEU A 50 3.56 8.39 1.17
N VAL A 51 3.61 7.92 2.42
CA VAL A 51 4.77 8.17 3.30
C VAL A 51 5.98 7.40 2.80
N GLN A 52 5.82 6.14 2.36
CA GLN A 52 6.90 5.31 1.83
C GLN A 52 7.57 5.92 0.58
N ILE A 53 6.79 6.51 -0.32
CA ILE A 53 7.33 7.16 -1.54
C ILE A 53 7.65 8.64 -1.34
N TRP A 54 7.51 9.18 -0.12
CA TRP A 54 7.70 10.60 0.16
C TRP A 54 9.05 11.16 -0.33
N PRO A 55 10.21 10.48 -0.12
CA PRO A 55 11.49 10.98 -0.61
C PRO A 55 11.50 11.12 -2.15
N ILE A 56 10.89 10.17 -2.85
CA ILE A 56 10.80 10.15 -4.32
C ILE A 56 9.88 11.30 -4.79
N LEU A 57 8.70 11.46 -4.17
CA LEU A 57 7.78 12.55 -4.49
C LEU A 57 8.43 13.92 -4.27
N ASN A 58 9.17 14.06 -3.18
CA ASN A 58 9.90 15.27 -2.85
C ASN A 58 10.96 15.57 -3.92
N ASN A 59 11.73 14.57 -4.34
CA ASN A 59 12.73 14.72 -5.40
C ASN A 59 12.10 15.08 -6.76
N ILE A 60 10.98 14.44 -7.12
CA ILE A 60 10.19 14.78 -8.32
C ILE A 60 9.72 16.24 -8.24
N PHE A 61 9.14 16.65 -7.10
CA PHE A 61 8.62 18.00 -6.90
C PHE A 61 9.70 19.06 -7.02
N TYR A 62 10.84 18.89 -6.33
CA TYR A 62 11.96 19.83 -6.42
C TYR A 62 12.52 19.91 -7.85
N THR A 63 12.63 18.79 -8.54
CA THR A 63 13.19 18.73 -9.90
C THR A 63 12.24 19.35 -10.93
N PHE A 64 10.93 19.13 -10.82
CA PHE A 64 9.96 19.56 -11.84
C PHE A 64 9.38 20.96 -11.59
N ILE A 65 9.13 21.32 -10.33
CA ILE A 65 8.42 22.56 -9.96
C ILE A 65 9.39 23.71 -9.63
N LEU A 66 10.51 23.42 -8.98
CA LEU A 66 11.44 24.44 -8.46
C LEU A 66 12.63 24.73 -9.37
N SER A 67 13.06 23.76 -10.18
CA SER A 67 14.10 23.99 -11.18
C SER A 67 13.50 24.46 -12.50
N ASN A 68 13.53 25.77 -12.78
CA ASN A 68 13.21 26.34 -14.10
C ASN A 68 14.16 25.85 -15.22
N ASN A 69 15.19 25.07 -14.89
CA ASN A 69 16.09 24.40 -15.82
C ASN A 69 15.80 22.90 -15.80
N GLY A 70 14.65 22.50 -16.36
CA GLY A 70 14.20 21.11 -16.48
C GLY A 70 15.12 20.16 -17.27
N GLN A 71 16.39 20.50 -17.47
CA GLN A 71 17.40 19.72 -18.21
C GLN A 71 18.64 19.34 -17.36
N ALA A 72 18.87 19.95 -16.19
CA ALA A 72 20.15 19.80 -15.49
C ALA A 72 20.33 18.48 -14.71
N ILE A 73 19.25 17.74 -14.42
CA ILE A 73 19.29 16.41 -13.76
C ILE A 73 18.73 15.31 -14.67
N ILE A 74 18.43 15.62 -15.95
CA ILE A 74 17.99 14.60 -16.92
C ILE A 74 19.14 13.64 -17.30
N LYS A 75 20.40 13.98 -17.01
CA LYS A 75 21.55 13.24 -17.55
C LYS A 75 22.07 12.05 -16.73
N SER A 76 21.54 11.77 -15.52
CA SER A 76 22.03 10.65 -14.71
C SER A 76 20.98 9.70 -14.11
N GLU A 77 19.68 10.01 -14.13
CA GLU A 77 18.65 9.21 -13.42
C GLU A 77 17.31 9.04 -14.18
N GLU A 78 17.29 9.24 -15.50
CA GLU A 78 16.06 9.22 -16.31
C GLU A 78 15.29 7.88 -16.20
N LYS A 79 16.02 6.75 -16.11
CA LYS A 79 15.41 5.42 -16.09
C LYS A 79 14.72 5.09 -14.76
N ALA A 80 15.38 5.33 -13.63
CA ALA A 80 14.80 5.06 -12.32
C ALA A 80 13.55 5.91 -12.09
N LEU A 81 13.60 7.18 -12.49
CA LEU A 81 12.46 8.10 -12.41
C LEU A 81 11.26 7.62 -13.22
N VAL A 82 11.47 7.16 -14.46
CA VAL A 82 10.39 6.60 -15.30
C VAL A 82 9.75 5.40 -14.62
N TRP A 83 10.54 4.49 -14.06
CA TRP A 83 10.00 3.33 -13.34
C TRP A 83 9.20 3.75 -12.10
N HIS A 84 9.68 4.71 -11.30
CA HIS A 84 8.93 5.27 -10.17
C HIS A 84 7.61 5.93 -10.60
N LEU A 85 7.58 6.65 -11.73
CA LEU A 85 6.34 7.24 -12.25
C LEU A 85 5.33 6.19 -12.69
N ILE A 86 5.77 5.13 -13.37
CA ILE A 86 4.90 4.00 -13.75
C ILE A 86 4.37 3.29 -12.51
N GLN A 87 5.23 3.11 -11.50
CA GLN A 87 4.87 2.51 -10.21
C GLN A 87 3.80 3.31 -9.48
N ILE A 88 3.97 4.63 -9.33
CA ILE A 88 2.99 5.53 -8.70
C ILE A 88 1.66 5.50 -9.46
N THR A 89 1.71 5.60 -10.78
CA THR A 89 0.50 5.60 -11.62
C THR A 89 -0.24 4.27 -11.51
N SER A 90 0.48 3.15 -11.52
CA SER A 90 -0.08 1.80 -11.38
C SER A 90 -0.74 1.61 -10.00
N PHE A 91 -0.12 2.12 -8.94
CA PHE A 91 -0.67 2.04 -7.59
C PHE A 91 -1.99 2.82 -7.48
N ILE A 92 -2.02 4.06 -7.97
CA ILE A 92 -3.24 4.89 -7.98
C ILE A 92 -4.34 4.21 -8.78
N LEU A 93 -4.01 3.70 -9.98
CA LEU A 93 -4.97 2.99 -10.83
C LEU A 93 -5.53 1.75 -10.13
N SER A 94 -4.70 0.99 -9.41
CA SER A 94 -5.16 -0.18 -8.64
C SER A 94 -6.22 0.22 -7.59
N GLY A 95 -5.98 1.29 -6.83
CA GLY A 95 -6.91 1.81 -5.84
C GLY A 95 -8.23 2.26 -6.46
N LEU A 96 -8.15 2.99 -7.58
CA LEU A 96 -9.33 3.46 -8.31
C LEU A 96 -10.19 2.30 -8.83
N ILE A 97 -9.57 1.30 -9.47
CA ILE A 97 -10.27 0.10 -9.97
C ILE A 97 -10.96 -0.64 -8.81
N PHE A 98 -10.24 -0.87 -7.71
CA PHE A 98 -10.74 -1.59 -6.54
C PHE A 98 -11.94 -0.89 -5.87
N VAL A 99 -11.85 0.43 -5.70
CA VAL A 99 -12.89 1.24 -5.06
C VAL A 99 -14.10 1.37 -5.99
N ALA A 100 -13.87 1.71 -7.28
CA ALA A 100 -14.91 2.02 -8.24
C ALA A 100 -15.65 0.79 -8.81
N ARG A 101 -15.06 -0.41 -8.77
CA ARG A 101 -15.61 -1.66 -9.38
C ARG A 101 -15.84 -1.55 -10.89
N ILE A 102 -14.82 -1.06 -11.61
CA ILE A 102 -14.88 -0.93 -13.06
C ILE A 102 -14.17 -2.14 -13.68
N PRO A 103 -14.75 -2.80 -14.71
CA PRO A 103 -15.93 -2.41 -15.50
C PRO A 103 -17.29 -2.98 -15.04
N GLU A 104 -17.35 -3.90 -14.08
CA GLU A 104 -18.59 -4.62 -13.74
C GLU A 104 -19.72 -3.72 -13.21
N ARG A 105 -19.40 -2.50 -12.77
CA ARG A 105 -20.39 -1.48 -12.44
C ARG A 105 -21.25 -1.07 -13.65
N PHE A 106 -20.69 -1.11 -14.86
CA PHE A 106 -21.35 -0.67 -16.08
C PHE A 106 -22.15 -1.79 -16.75
N CYS A 107 -21.68 -3.04 -16.68
CA CYS A 107 -22.40 -4.21 -17.20
C CYS A 107 -22.43 -5.34 -16.16
N PRO A 108 -23.40 -5.31 -15.21
CA PRO A 108 -23.56 -6.37 -14.21
C PRO A 108 -23.80 -7.73 -14.89
N GLY A 109 -23.10 -8.78 -14.45
CA GLY A 109 -23.22 -10.14 -14.99
C GLY A 109 -22.33 -10.44 -16.20
N SER A 110 -21.79 -9.43 -16.89
CA SER A 110 -20.93 -9.65 -18.06
C SER A 110 -19.48 -10.01 -17.70
N PHE A 111 -19.06 -9.72 -16.46
CA PHE A 111 -17.67 -9.88 -15.99
C PHE A 111 -17.53 -10.90 -14.87
N ASP A 112 -18.49 -11.81 -14.73
CA ASP A 112 -18.56 -12.77 -13.60
C ASP A 112 -17.44 -13.82 -13.64
N LEU A 113 -16.92 -14.15 -14.83
CA LEU A 113 -15.84 -15.13 -15.03
C LEU A 113 -14.48 -14.46 -15.33
N CYS A 114 -14.48 -13.46 -16.20
CA CYS A 114 -13.27 -12.78 -16.69
C CYS A 114 -13.49 -11.27 -16.71
N GLY A 115 -12.42 -10.50 -16.46
CA GLY A 115 -12.45 -9.03 -16.54
C GLY A 115 -13.08 -8.30 -15.35
N GLN A 116 -13.37 -8.98 -14.24
CA GLN A 116 -13.78 -8.32 -13.00
C GLN A 116 -12.72 -7.34 -12.48
N SER A 117 -13.16 -6.23 -11.85
CA SER A 117 -12.25 -5.24 -11.25
C SER A 117 -11.25 -5.85 -10.28
N HIS A 118 -11.59 -6.96 -9.60
CA HIS A 118 -10.66 -7.63 -8.71
C HIS A 118 -9.47 -8.25 -9.45
N HIS A 119 -9.68 -8.81 -10.65
CA HIS A 119 -8.59 -9.30 -11.49
C HIS A 119 -7.74 -8.14 -11.99
N ALA A 120 -8.37 -7.06 -12.47
CA ALA A 120 -7.65 -5.87 -12.92
C ALA A 120 -6.86 -5.19 -11.78
N PHE A 121 -7.40 -5.20 -10.55
CA PHE A 121 -6.69 -4.78 -9.34
C PHE A 121 -5.42 -5.62 -9.12
N HIS A 122 -5.51 -6.95 -9.16
CA HIS A 122 -4.34 -7.82 -9.00
C HIS A 122 -3.27 -7.59 -10.07
N LEU A 123 -3.68 -7.35 -11.32
CA LEU A 123 -2.74 -7.05 -12.40
C LEU A 123 -2.04 -5.69 -12.19
N THR A 124 -2.78 -4.66 -11.80
CA THR A 124 -2.23 -3.31 -11.60
C THR A 124 -1.37 -3.20 -10.34
N ILE A 125 -1.74 -3.89 -9.25
CA ILE A 125 -0.90 -3.95 -8.05
C ILE A 125 0.36 -4.80 -8.28
N PHE A 126 0.27 -5.87 -9.08
CA PHE A 126 1.45 -6.61 -9.53
C PHE A 126 2.40 -5.71 -10.34
N LEU A 127 1.85 -4.95 -11.30
CA LEU A 127 2.63 -4.00 -12.10
C LEU A 127 3.31 -2.94 -11.22
N THR A 128 2.63 -2.47 -10.18
CA THR A 128 3.20 -1.57 -9.16
C THR A 128 4.44 -2.20 -8.53
N SER A 129 4.34 -3.43 -8.01
CA SER A 129 5.48 -4.11 -7.37
C SER A 129 6.61 -4.39 -8.35
N PHE A 130 6.29 -4.79 -9.58
CA PHE A 130 7.27 -5.04 -10.64
C PHE A 130 8.06 -3.78 -11.00
N THR A 131 7.36 -2.68 -11.25
CA THR A 131 8.01 -1.41 -11.60
C THR A 131 8.73 -0.79 -10.41
N GLN A 132 8.23 -0.99 -9.19
CA GLN A 132 8.95 -0.61 -7.97
C GLN A 132 10.31 -1.32 -7.87
N ALA A 133 10.35 -2.62 -8.12
CA ALA A 133 11.58 -3.40 -8.07
C ALA A 133 12.59 -2.90 -9.13
N ASN A 134 12.14 -2.67 -10.37
CA ASN A 134 13.00 -2.12 -11.42
C ASN A 134 13.52 -0.72 -11.08
N ALA A 135 12.68 0.14 -10.49
CA ALA A 135 13.11 1.47 -10.06
C ALA A 135 14.22 1.38 -9.01
N VAL A 136 14.05 0.52 -8.00
CA VAL A 136 15.07 0.28 -6.96
C VAL A 136 16.36 -0.29 -7.56
N PHE A 137 16.28 -1.20 -8.51
CA PHE A 137 17.49 -1.72 -9.18
C PHE A 137 18.24 -0.62 -9.92
N GLU A 138 17.53 0.25 -10.66
CA GLU A 138 18.15 1.40 -11.32
C GLU A 138 18.76 2.39 -10.31
N ASP A 139 18.07 2.68 -9.20
CA ASP A 139 18.60 3.51 -8.11
C ASP A 139 19.88 2.89 -7.49
N MET A 140 19.92 1.56 -7.34
CA MET A 140 21.10 0.86 -6.82
C MET A 140 22.31 0.92 -7.76
N HIS A 141 22.11 1.08 -9.06
CA HIS A 141 23.19 1.24 -10.04
C HIS A 141 23.85 2.62 -9.98
N THR A 142 23.16 3.64 -9.48
CA THR A 142 23.69 5.01 -9.35
C THR A 142 24.37 5.27 -8.02
N ILE A 143 24.07 4.45 -6.99
CA ILE A 143 24.63 4.58 -5.65
C ILE A 143 26.08 4.10 -5.58
N SER A 144 26.96 4.93 -5.00
CA SER A 144 28.30 4.50 -4.58
C SER A 144 28.23 3.76 -3.24
N TRP A 145 28.34 2.44 -3.29
CA TRP A 145 28.29 1.55 -2.12
C TRP A 145 29.33 1.86 -1.04
N ASN A 146 30.42 2.57 -1.39
CA ASN A 146 31.46 2.95 -0.45
C ASN A 146 31.00 3.98 0.60
N ASN A 147 29.94 4.74 0.31
CA ASN A 147 29.41 5.79 1.18
C ASN A 147 28.13 5.40 1.92
N VAL A 148 27.65 4.17 1.71
CA VAL A 148 26.40 3.68 2.32
C VAL A 148 26.72 2.84 3.55
N HIS A 149 26.52 3.42 4.73
CA HIS A 149 26.60 2.68 5.98
C HIS A 149 25.29 1.94 6.27
N TYR A 150 25.11 0.80 5.60
CA TYR A 150 23.92 -0.04 5.78
C TYR A 150 24.02 -0.92 7.05
N ASN A 151 22.94 -0.96 7.85
CA ASN A 151 22.87 -1.81 9.03
C ASN A 151 21.77 -2.88 8.87
N TRP A 152 22.04 -3.86 8.01
CA TRP A 152 21.14 -4.97 7.71
C TRP A 152 20.61 -5.70 8.96
N LYS A 153 21.42 -5.79 10.04
CA LYS A 153 21.00 -6.43 11.29
C LYS A 153 19.87 -5.65 11.97
N LYS A 154 19.95 -4.31 11.98
CA LYS A 154 18.90 -3.45 12.53
C LYS A 154 17.60 -3.60 11.72
N ASP A 155 17.70 -3.64 10.40
CA ASP A 155 16.53 -3.73 9.52
C ASP A 155 15.81 -5.07 9.63
N ILE A 156 16.56 -6.18 9.64
CA ILE A 156 15.99 -7.50 9.88
C ILE A 156 15.33 -7.56 11.26
N LEU A 157 16.01 -7.06 12.30
CA LEU A 157 15.47 -7.04 13.65
C LEU A 157 14.16 -6.22 13.72
N LEU A 158 14.15 -5.02 13.14
CA LEU A 158 12.96 -4.18 13.08
C LEU A 158 11.82 -4.89 12.33
N THR A 159 12.12 -5.51 11.18
CA THR A 159 11.14 -6.25 10.38
C THR A 159 10.52 -7.40 11.19
N LEU A 160 11.34 -8.17 11.92
CA LEU A 160 10.86 -9.23 12.80
C LEU A 160 10.00 -8.71 13.94
N ILE A 161 10.41 -7.60 14.58
CA ILE A 161 9.63 -6.95 15.65
C ILE A 161 8.26 -6.53 15.09
N VAL A 162 8.22 -5.82 13.96
CA VAL A 162 6.98 -5.38 13.31
C VAL A 162 6.09 -6.57 12.97
N PHE A 163 6.65 -7.62 12.36
CA PHE A 163 5.91 -8.83 12.02
C PHE A 163 5.27 -9.51 13.25
N ILE A 164 6.02 -9.59 14.36
CA ILE A 164 5.51 -10.14 15.62
C ILE A 164 4.37 -9.27 16.17
N LEU A 165 4.56 -7.94 16.20
CA LEU A 165 3.54 -7.00 16.69
C LEU A 165 2.27 -7.04 15.84
N GLU A 166 2.40 -7.14 14.52
CA GLU A 166 1.28 -7.30 13.60
C GLU A 166 0.53 -8.62 13.85
N SER A 167 1.27 -9.72 14.02
CA SER A 167 0.70 -11.04 14.34
C SER A 167 -0.06 -11.03 15.67
N ILE A 168 0.52 -10.41 16.71
CA ILE A 168 -0.15 -10.22 18.02
C ILE A 168 -1.41 -9.38 17.85
N THR A 169 -1.34 -8.30 17.08
CA THR A 169 -2.50 -7.41 16.82
C THR A 169 -3.65 -8.19 16.20
N VAL A 170 -3.40 -9.00 15.17
CA VAL A 170 -4.43 -9.86 14.55
C VAL A 170 -4.98 -10.88 15.55
N PHE A 171 -4.11 -11.54 16.30
CA PHE A 171 -4.49 -12.57 17.26
C PHE A 171 -5.40 -12.00 18.37
N VAL A 172 -5.00 -10.88 18.97
CA VAL A 172 -5.77 -10.17 20.00
C VAL A 172 -7.10 -9.70 19.42
N TRP A 173 -7.08 -9.07 18.24
CA TRP A 173 -8.29 -8.58 17.59
C TRP A 173 -9.29 -9.70 17.29
N PHE A 174 -8.79 -10.84 16.81
CA PHE A 174 -9.60 -12.03 16.54
C PHE A 174 -10.30 -12.52 17.81
N HIS A 175 -9.58 -12.67 18.93
CA HIS A 175 -10.14 -13.15 20.19
C HIS A 175 -11.19 -12.20 20.76
N ILE A 176 -10.94 -10.89 20.71
CA ILE A 176 -11.89 -9.86 21.17
C ILE A 176 -13.16 -9.85 20.30
N SER A 177 -12.98 -9.97 18.98
CA SER A 177 -14.10 -9.81 18.03
C SER A 177 -14.94 -11.07 17.85
N ARG A 178 -14.35 -12.25 18.08
CA ARG A 178 -14.98 -13.56 17.82
C ARG A 178 -16.36 -13.73 18.49
N PRO A 179 -16.55 -13.48 19.80
CA PRO A 179 -17.86 -13.67 20.44
C PRO A 179 -18.95 -12.76 19.85
N THR A 180 -18.57 -11.55 19.44
CA THR A 180 -19.49 -10.62 18.78
C THR A 180 -19.86 -11.12 17.39
N ILE A 181 -18.90 -11.63 16.62
CA ILE A 181 -19.15 -12.21 15.28
C ILE A 181 -20.05 -13.45 15.37
N GLU A 182 -19.76 -14.39 16.27
CA GLU A 182 -20.55 -15.62 16.43
C GLU A 182 -22.00 -15.33 16.84
N ARG A 183 -22.23 -14.39 17.76
CA ARG A 183 -23.60 -13.96 18.13
C ARG A 183 -24.37 -13.42 16.94
N ARG A 184 -23.72 -12.66 16.06
CA ARG A 184 -24.35 -12.10 14.86
C ARG A 184 -24.79 -13.20 13.89
N TYR A 185 -23.93 -14.19 13.62
CA TYR A 185 -24.28 -15.33 12.76
C TYR A 185 -25.46 -16.14 13.30
N LYS A 186 -25.51 -16.38 14.62
CA LYS A 186 -26.64 -17.08 15.25
C LYS A 186 -27.99 -16.34 15.14
N VAL A 187 -27.96 -15.00 15.13
CA VAL A 187 -29.19 -14.20 14.93
C VAL A 187 -29.68 -14.32 13.49
N ASP A 188 -28.78 -14.26 12.52
CA ASP A 188 -29.15 -14.33 11.10
C ASP A 188 -29.67 -15.71 10.71
N SER A 189 -29.16 -16.79 11.32
CA SER A 189 -29.67 -18.16 11.10
C SER A 189 -31.08 -18.38 11.66
N LYS A 190 -31.52 -17.57 12.63
CA LYS A 190 -32.89 -17.64 13.19
C LYS A 190 -33.91 -16.81 12.40
N LYS A 191 -33.45 -15.95 11.49
CA LYS A 191 -34.30 -15.08 10.66
C LYS A 191 -34.60 -15.68 9.27
N LYS A 192 -33.93 -16.76 8.91
CA LYS A 192 -34.21 -17.57 7.71
C LYS A 192 -35.11 -18.72 8.10
#